data_AF-A0AAU8H3Q4-F1
#
_entry.id   AF-A0AAU8H3Q4-F1
#
_cell.length_a   1.000
_cell.length_b   1.000
_cell.length_c   1.000
_cell.angle_alpha   90.00
_cell.angle_beta   90.00
_cell.angle_gamma   90.00
#
_symmetry.space_group_name_H-M   'P 1'
#
loop_
_entity.id
_entity.type
_entity.pdbx_description
1 polymer ?
#
loop_
_entity_poly.entity_id
_entity_poly.type
_entity_poly.pdbx_seq_one_letter_code
_entity_poly.pdbx_strand_id
1 'polypeptide(L)'
;MEVARTDSLFREAIEKADLVVPDGIGIVLASKILEGNIRRRITGYDIFYGVSKELNKKKSYFYFFLGSTEKALQKIRERMEKDFPNIRIIGTYSPPFKSEFSEEENRLILEMINKVKPDVLG
;
A
#
# COMPACT_ATOMS: atom_id res chain seq x y z
N MET A 1 8.42 10.14 10.75
CA MET A 1 8.04 10.82 12.00
C MET A 1 8.44 12.28 12.04
N GLU A 2 9.50 12.71 11.32
CA GLU A 2 9.87 14.14 11.23
C GLU A 2 8.84 14.98 10.46
N VAL A 3 8.37 14.47 9.30
CA VAL A 3 7.32 15.12 8.48
C VAL A 3 5.98 15.28 9.23
N ALA A 4 5.62 14.33 10.10
CA ALA A 4 4.36 14.38 10.88
C ALA A 4 4.35 15.48 11.96
N ARG A 5 5.51 16.07 12.29
CA ARG A 5 5.57 17.21 13.21
C ARG A 5 5.29 18.54 12.50
N THR A 6 5.53 18.61 11.20
CA THR A 6 5.42 19.84 10.40
C THR A 6 4.21 19.83 9.45
N ASP A 7 3.62 18.66 9.20
CA ASP A 7 2.46 18.47 8.33
C ASP A 7 1.27 17.90 9.14
N SER A 8 0.26 18.77 9.35
CA SER A 8 -0.94 18.42 10.09
C SER A 8 -1.82 17.39 9.37
N LEU A 9 -1.86 17.41 8.04
CA LEU A 9 -2.64 16.45 7.25
C LEU A 9 -2.02 15.05 7.34
N PHE A 10 -0.69 14.98 7.24
CA PHE A 10 0.02 13.72 7.39
C PHE A 10 -0.11 13.14 8.81
N ARG A 11 -0.10 14.00 9.83
CA ARG A 11 -0.37 13.58 11.21
C ARG A 11 -1.77 13.00 11.39
N GLU A 12 -2.78 13.69 10.89
CA GLU A 12 -4.17 13.24 10.97
C GLU A 12 -4.37 11.90 10.25
N ALA A 13 -3.73 11.70 9.09
CA ALA A 13 -3.75 10.44 8.37
C ALA A 13 -3.15 9.28 9.18
N ILE A 14 -2.05 9.51 9.93
CA ILE A 14 -1.45 8.50 10.82
C ILE A 14 -2.38 8.20 11.99
N GLU A 15 -2.96 9.24 12.63
CA GLU A 15 -3.84 9.08 13.79
C GLU A 15 -5.14 8.34 13.44
N LYS A 16 -5.61 8.47 12.19
CA LYS A 16 -6.83 7.80 11.69
C LYS A 16 -6.59 6.43 11.05
N ALA A 17 -5.34 6.00 10.88
CA ALA A 17 -5.04 4.71 10.26
C ALA A 17 -5.44 3.54 11.17
N ASP A 18 -6.16 2.56 10.63
CA ASP A 18 -6.56 1.33 11.37
C ASP A 18 -5.35 0.51 11.86
N LEU A 19 -4.22 0.63 11.16
CA LEU A 19 -2.97 -0.03 11.52
C LEU A 19 -1.76 0.85 11.18
N VAL A 20 -0.94 1.14 12.18
CA VAL A 20 0.36 1.80 12.03
C VAL A 20 1.46 0.78 12.28
N VAL A 21 2.26 0.47 11.25
CA VAL A 21 3.30 -0.56 11.33
C VAL A 21 4.69 0.10 11.45
N PRO A 22 5.61 -0.46 12.28
CA PRO A 22 6.98 0.03 12.41
C PRO A 22 7.82 -0.29 11.16
N ASP A 23 7.62 0.48 10.09
CA ASP A 23 8.47 0.44 8.89
C ASP A 23 9.66 1.39 9.03
N GLY A 24 10.71 0.90 9.70
CA GLY A 24 11.98 1.60 9.81
C GLY A 24 12.73 1.26 11.08
N ILE A 25 14.06 1.21 10.99
CA ILE A 25 14.92 0.90 12.14
C ILE A 25 14.83 1.98 13.23
N GLY A 26 14.49 3.22 12.86
CA GLY A 26 14.28 4.34 13.79
C GLY A 26 13.10 4.12 14.75
N ILE A 27 12.01 3.48 14.31
CA ILE A 27 10.86 3.19 15.20
C ILE A 27 11.20 2.05 16.17
N VAL A 28 11.94 1.04 15.69
CA VAL A 28 12.44 -0.05 16.54
C VAL A 28 13.45 0.47 17.57
N LEU A 29 14.34 1.39 17.18
CA LEU A 29 15.32 2.00 18.07
C LEU A 29 14.67 2.94 19.10
N ALA A 30 13.71 3.78 18.68
CA ALA A 30 12.95 4.63 19.57
C ALA A 30 12.15 3.80 20.59
N SER A 31 11.55 2.69 20.16
CA SER A 31 10.89 1.77 21.09
C SER A 31 11.86 1.17 22.10
N LYS A 32 13.09 0.79 21.70
CA LYS A 32 14.10 0.31 22.65
C LYS A 32 14.55 1.38 23.66
N ILE A 33 14.70 2.64 23.22
CA ILE A 33 15.09 3.76 24.09
C ILE A 33 13.97 4.09 25.10
N LEU A 34 12.72 3.94 24.69
CA LEU A 34 11.53 4.21 25.51
C LEU A 34 11.01 2.97 26.25
N GLU A 35 11.82 1.92 26.39
CA GLU A 35 11.45 0.64 27.05
C GLU A 35 10.19 -0.05 26.49
N GLY A 36 9.82 0.27 25.25
CA GLY A 36 8.70 -0.33 24.55
C GLY A 36 8.99 -1.74 24.00
N ASN A 37 7.93 -2.43 23.58
CA ASN A 37 7.98 -3.84 23.17
C ASN A 37 8.16 -4.07 21.66
N ILE A 38 8.38 -3.04 20.84
CA ILE A 38 8.56 -3.19 19.39
C ILE A 38 9.99 -3.68 19.11
N ARG A 39 10.12 -4.97 18.80
CA ARG A 39 11.43 -5.62 18.63
C ARG A 39 11.80 -5.95 17.20
N ARG A 40 10.84 -5.89 16.26
CA ARG A 40 11.05 -6.30 14.86
C ARG A 40 10.54 -5.22 13.91
N ARG A 41 11.37 -4.92 12.90
CA ARG A 41 10.96 -4.12 11.75
C ARG A 41 10.01 -4.95 10.89
N ILE A 42 8.88 -4.37 10.53
CA ILE A 42 7.94 -4.96 9.57
C ILE A 42 7.83 -3.93 8.44
N THR A 43 8.26 -4.31 7.25
CA THR A 43 8.21 -3.43 6.07
C THR A 43 6.85 -3.49 5.41
N GLY A 44 6.52 -2.49 4.59
CA GLY A 44 5.35 -2.57 3.72
C GLY A 44 5.30 -3.84 2.86
N TYR A 45 6.46 -4.33 2.42
CA TYR A 45 6.56 -5.60 1.68
C TYR A 45 6.21 -6.82 2.53
N ASP A 46 6.63 -6.87 3.80
CA ASP A 46 6.30 -7.99 4.70
C ASP A 46 4.79 -8.10 4.93
N ILE A 47 4.12 -6.95 5.09
CA ILE A 47 2.66 -6.88 5.21
C ILE A 47 2.02 -7.37 3.91
N PHE A 48 2.42 -6.77 2.78
CA PHE A 48 1.89 -7.12 1.47
C PHE A 48 2.01 -8.62 1.19
N TYR A 49 3.20 -9.19 1.45
CA TYR A 49 3.44 -10.62 1.27
C TYR A 49 2.59 -11.46 2.22
N GLY A 50 2.51 -11.11 3.51
CA GLY A 50 1.72 -11.82 4.51
C GLY A 50 0.23 -11.83 4.18
N VAL A 51 -0.33 -10.65 3.87
CA VAL A 51 -1.74 -10.50 3.46
C VAL A 51 -2.00 -11.29 2.18
N SER A 52 -1.18 -11.10 1.15
CA SER A 52 -1.36 -11.80 -0.13
C SER A 52 -1.25 -13.31 0.03
N LYS A 53 -0.34 -13.80 0.88
CA LYS A 53 -0.23 -15.23 1.18
C LYS A 53 -1.49 -15.79 1.85
N GLU A 54 -2.08 -15.09 2.80
CA GLU A 54 -3.32 -15.52 3.46
C GLU A 54 -4.54 -15.42 2.53
N LEU A 55 -4.65 -14.35 1.75
CA LEU A 55 -5.72 -14.19 0.77
C LEU A 55 -5.63 -15.22 -0.35
N ASN A 56 -4.43 -15.58 -0.79
CA ASN A 56 -4.20 -16.60 -1.82
C ASN A 56 -4.61 -18.02 -1.38
N LYS A 57 -4.69 -18.30 -0.07
CA LYS A 57 -5.26 -19.58 0.42
C LYS A 57 -6.77 -19.65 0.23
N LYS A 58 -7.42 -18.49 0.14
CA LYS A 58 -8.84 -18.33 -0.11
C LYS A 58 -9.04 -18.07 -1.61
N LYS A 59 -10.26 -18.28 -2.11
CA LYS A 59 -10.57 -17.99 -3.53
C LYS A 59 -11.08 -16.55 -3.66
N SER A 60 -10.79 -15.95 -4.81
CA SER A 60 -11.52 -14.79 -5.35
C SER A 60 -11.28 -13.45 -4.65
N TYR A 61 -10.02 -13.11 -4.35
CA TYR A 61 -9.67 -11.74 -3.99
C TYR A 61 -9.18 -10.96 -5.21
N PHE A 62 -9.64 -9.72 -5.32
CA PHE A 62 -9.38 -8.85 -6.44
C PHE A 62 -8.47 -7.68 -6.06
N TYR A 63 -7.34 -7.57 -6.75
CA TYR A 63 -6.34 -6.54 -6.51
C TYR A 63 -6.36 -5.49 -7.62
N PHE A 64 -6.14 -4.24 -7.23
CA PHE A 64 -5.84 -3.14 -8.14
C PHE A 64 -4.51 -2.50 -7.72
N PHE A 65 -3.64 -2.18 -8.68
CA PHE A 65 -2.38 -1.47 -8.40
C PHE A 65 -2.35 -0.08 -9.03
N LEU A 66 -2.07 0.94 -8.23
CA LEU A 66 -2.01 2.35 -8.64
C LEU A 66 -0.59 2.90 -8.45
N GLY A 67 0.00 3.47 -9.49
CA GLY A 67 1.27 4.20 -9.40
C GLY A 67 2.41 3.63 -10.23
N SER A 68 3.63 4.06 -9.90
CA SER A 68 4.88 3.65 -10.56
C SER A 68 4.86 3.88 -12.09
N THR A 69 5.44 2.96 -12.85
CA THR A 69 5.46 2.95 -14.32
C THR A 69 4.69 1.74 -14.83
N GLU A 70 4.16 1.81 -16.05
CA GLU A 70 3.55 0.66 -16.73
C GLU A 70 4.46 -0.58 -16.74
N LYS A 71 5.76 -0.40 -16.96
CA LYS A 71 6.75 -1.49 -16.92
C LYS A 71 6.85 -2.15 -15.54
N ALA A 72 6.72 -1.37 -14.46
CA ALA A 72 6.72 -1.91 -13.10
C ALA A 72 5.41 -2.64 -12.80
N LEU A 73 4.27 -2.07 -13.18
CA LEU A 73 2.95 -2.68 -13.02
C LEU A 73 2.83 -4.00 -13.78
N GLN A 74 3.39 -4.08 -14.99
CA GLN A 74 3.45 -5.34 -15.74
C GLN A 74 4.24 -6.42 -14.98
N LYS A 75 5.41 -6.06 -14.43
CA LYS A 75 6.20 -7.00 -13.62
C LYS A 75 5.48 -7.43 -12.34
N ILE A 76 4.73 -6.52 -11.71
CA ILE A 76 3.90 -6.85 -10.56
C ILE A 76 2.85 -7.87 -10.97
N ARG A 77 2.17 -7.67 -12.12
CA ARG A 77 1.18 -8.62 -12.63
C ARG A 77 1.77 -10.01 -12.86
N GLU A 78 2.88 -10.09 -13.59
CA GLU A 78 3.57 -11.35 -13.89
C GLU A 78 3.99 -12.10 -12.61
N ARG A 79 4.50 -11.36 -11.61
CA ARG A 79 4.88 -11.96 -10.31
C ARG A 79 3.67 -12.41 -9.50
N MET A 80 2.62 -11.61 -9.44
CA MET A 80 1.41 -11.95 -8.68
C MET A 80 0.75 -13.21 -9.23
N GLU A 81 0.67 -13.36 -10.56
CA GLU A 81 0.14 -14.57 -11.18
C GLU A 81 0.95 -15.82 -10.85
N LYS A 82 2.28 -15.67 -10.73
CA LYS A 82 3.19 -16.76 -10.37
C LYS A 82 3.16 -17.11 -8.88
N ASP A 83 3.26 -16.09 -8.02
CA ASP A 83 3.46 -16.26 -6.58
C ASP A 83 2.13 -16.43 -5.84
N PHE A 84 1.04 -15.88 -6.37
CA PHE A 84 -0.30 -15.89 -5.78
C PHE A 84 -1.41 -16.17 -6.83
N PRO A 85 -1.45 -17.38 -7.42
CA PRO A 85 -2.32 -17.71 -8.55
C PRO A 85 -3.83 -17.65 -8.27
N ASN A 86 -4.27 -17.62 -7.00
CA ASN A 86 -5.68 -17.48 -6.63
C ASN A 86 -6.13 -16.02 -6.44
N ILE A 87 -5.18 -15.07 -6.49
CA ILE A 87 -5.46 -13.63 -6.50
C ILE A 87 -5.63 -13.17 -7.94
N ARG A 88 -6.67 -12.36 -8.19
CA ARG A 88 -6.95 -11.81 -9.52
C ARG A 88 -6.62 -10.33 -9.54
N ILE A 89 -5.78 -9.91 -10.49
CA ILE A 89 -5.54 -8.49 -10.74
C ILE A 89 -6.62 -7.98 -11.70
N ILE A 90 -7.49 -7.10 -11.20
CA ILE A 90 -8.63 -6.56 -11.96
C ILE A 90 -8.34 -5.21 -12.61
N GLY A 91 -7.21 -4.59 -12.27
CA GLY A 91 -6.77 -3.36 -12.89
C GLY A 91 -5.40 -2.91 -12.42
N THR A 92 -4.78 -2.10 -13.25
CA THR A 92 -3.52 -1.43 -12.96
C THR A 92 -3.60 -0.05 -13.61
N TYR A 93 -3.07 0.99 -12.95
CA TYR A 93 -3.03 2.33 -13.53
C TYR A 93 -1.74 3.05 -13.15
N SER A 94 -0.96 3.45 -14.17
CA SER A 94 0.23 4.30 -14.02
C SER A 94 -0.15 5.76 -14.31
N PRO A 95 -0.48 6.57 -13.29
CA PRO A 95 -0.72 7.99 -13.52
C PRO A 95 0.55 8.69 -14.03
N PRO A 96 0.43 9.78 -14.79
CA PRO A 96 1.58 10.57 -15.23
C PRO A 96 2.33 11.15 -14.03
N PHE A 97 3.66 11.20 -14.12
CA PHE A 97 4.50 11.83 -13.11
C PHE A 97 4.32 13.34 -13.11
N LYS A 98 3.84 13.89 -12.00
CA LYS A 98 3.67 15.32 -11.78
C LYS A 98 3.68 15.62 -10.29
N SER A 99 3.89 16.88 -9.96
CA SER A 99 3.95 17.35 -8.56
C SER A 99 2.58 17.30 -7.88
N GLU A 100 1.51 17.60 -8.60
CA GLU A 100 0.14 17.67 -8.05
C GLU A 100 -0.89 17.15 -9.06
N PHE A 101 -1.96 16.56 -8.54
CA PHE A 101 -3.14 16.15 -9.30
C PHE A 101 -4.25 17.15 -9.01
N SER A 102 -4.93 17.61 -10.06
CA SER A 102 -6.15 18.39 -9.91
C SER A 102 -7.28 17.54 -9.30
N GLU A 103 -8.28 18.20 -8.71
CA GLU A 103 -9.46 17.52 -8.16
C GLU A 103 -10.16 16.64 -9.20
N GLU A 104 -10.25 17.12 -10.44
CA GLU A 104 -10.88 16.39 -11.53
C GLU A 104 -10.11 15.11 -11.88
N GLU A 105 -8.78 15.17 -11.91
CA GLU A 105 -7.96 13.98 -12.17
C GLU A 105 -8.05 12.97 -11.03
N ASN A 106 -8.06 13.45 -9.78
CA ASN A 106 -8.30 12.58 -8.63
C ASN A 106 -9.69 11.92 -8.70
N ARG A 107 -10.72 12.68 -9.09
CA ARG A 107 -12.08 12.16 -9.28
C ARG A 107 -12.11 11.05 -10.33
N LEU A 108 -11.45 11.24 -11.48
CA LEU A 108 -11.38 10.23 -12.53
C LEU A 108 -10.65 8.96 -12.09
N ILE A 109 -9.57 9.08 -11.32
CA ILE A 109 -8.84 7.94 -10.76
C ILE A 109 -9.74 7.17 -9.77
N LEU A 110 -10.43 7.90 -8.89
CA LEU A 110 -11.37 7.31 -7.93
C LEU A 110 -12.52 6.59 -8.63
N GLU A 111 -13.12 7.20 -9.65
CA GLU A 111 -14.19 6.58 -10.44
C GLU A 111 -13.71 5.28 -11.12
N MET A 112 -12.50 5.28 -11.68
CA MET A 112 -11.90 4.09 -12.28
C MET A 112 -11.76 2.94 -11.27
N ILE A 113 -11.19 3.23 -10.09
CA ILE A 113 -10.97 2.23 -9.03
C ILE A 113 -12.33 1.74 -8.49
N ASN A 114 -13.25 2.65 -8.20
CA ASN A 114 -14.56 2.32 -7.65
C ASN A 114 -15.46 1.55 -8.64
N LYS A 115 -15.24 1.72 -9.95
CA LYS A 115 -15.96 0.95 -10.98
C LYS A 115 -15.60 -0.53 -10.94
N VAL A 116 -14.34 -0.87 -10.65
CA VAL A 116 -13.86 -2.25 -10.63
C VAL A 116 -13.96 -2.90 -9.25
N LYS A 117 -14.10 -2.12 -8.17
CA LYS A 117 -14.35 -2.57 -6.79
C LYS A 117 -13.32 -3.60 -6.30
N PRO A 118 -12.04 -3.24 -6.18
CA PRO A 118 -11.03 -4.16 -5.66
C PRO A 118 -11.25 -4.42 -4.16
N ASP A 119 -10.87 -5.62 -3.71
CA ASP A 119 -10.76 -5.93 -2.28
C ASP A 119 -9.48 -5.34 -1.68
N VAL A 120 -8.43 -5.20 -2.50
CA VAL A 120 -7.13 -4.65 -2.11
C VAL A 120 -6.67 -3.64 -3.15
N LEU A 121 -6.40 -2.41 -2.71
CA LEU A 121 -5.71 -1.37 -3.46
C LEU A 121 -4.24 -1.32 -3.02
N GLY A 122 -3.32 -1.51 -3.96
CA GLY A 122 -1.88 -1.50 -3.72
C GLY A 122 -1.12 -0.54 -4.62
#